data_AF-A0A7R9UG95-F1
#
_entry.id   AF-A0A7R9UG95-F1
#
_cell.length_a   1.000
_cell.length_b   1.000
_cell.length_c   1.000
_cell.angle_alpha   90.00
_cell.angle_beta   90.00
_cell.angle_gamma   90.00
#
_symmetry.space_group_name_H-M   'P 1'
#
loop_
_entity.id
_entity.type
_entity.pdbx_description
1 polymer ?
#
loop_
_entity_poly.entity_id
_entity_poly.type
_entity_poly.pdbx_seq_one_letter_code
_entity_poly.pdbx_strand_id
1 'polypeptide(L)'
;APPISAFESSSRAMFRKAHDVNERSRARLKNSELKKLRGALCEEFGVSQDEMNSLMPVKDGVVAVKLASKTVVYLHAPSQTPLFFDKGGRKDLYPTLFILWRFPAFLPPLFTHCGVCPRIVGGADLMLPGVIAAAHERLGYPLAALRRGEKRCVMALGNPMPLAVGEVLKDASEISVTGLRGKGLQIHHVFGDQLYGMGNREPPEGFEPGRVLPITEILPDEQAEGEDDDGDGGQGGAAEEGEGEGE
;
A
#
# COMPACT_ATOMS: atom_id res chain seq x y z
N ALA A 1 38.69 -9.24 -6.79
CA ALA A 1 37.21 -9.21 -6.80
C ALA A 1 36.77 -8.30 -5.65
N PRO A 2 35.95 -7.27 -5.91
CA PRO A 2 35.49 -6.37 -4.84
C PRO A 2 34.42 -7.08 -3.98
N PRO A 3 34.19 -6.62 -2.73
CA PRO A 3 33.30 -7.29 -1.79
C PRO A 3 31.83 -7.10 -2.16
N ILE A 4 31.05 -8.14 -1.88
CA ILE A 4 29.60 -8.25 -2.04
C ILE A 4 28.95 -7.38 -0.94
N SER A 5 28.79 -6.08 -1.18
CA SER A 5 28.03 -5.20 -0.27
C SER A 5 27.18 -4.18 -1.04
N ALA A 6 26.40 -4.66 -2.02
CA ALA A 6 25.54 -3.78 -2.82
C ALA A 6 24.18 -4.43 -3.18
N PHE A 7 23.59 -5.19 -2.26
CA PHE A 7 22.22 -5.69 -2.40
C PHE A 7 21.33 -5.37 -1.20
N GLU A 8 21.50 -4.17 -0.62
CA GLU A 8 20.51 -3.58 0.27
C GLU A 8 20.06 -2.22 -0.27
N SER A 9 19.33 -2.25 -1.38
CA SER A 9 18.32 -1.23 -1.64
C SER A 9 16.96 -1.88 -1.54
N SER A 10 16.66 -2.44 -0.35
CA SER A 10 15.31 -2.83 0.00
C SER A 10 14.50 -1.55 0.15
N SER A 11 13.70 -1.23 -0.87
CA SER A 11 12.64 -0.24 -0.75
C SER A 11 11.75 -0.64 0.42
N ARG A 12 11.56 0.32 1.32
CA ARG A 12 10.77 0.17 2.55
C ARG A 12 9.62 1.16 2.46
N ALA A 13 8.43 0.74 2.85
CA ALA A 13 7.27 1.63 2.97
C ALA A 13 7.64 2.92 3.73
N MET A 14 7.08 4.04 3.27
CA MET A 14 7.56 5.39 3.58
C MET A 14 7.43 5.76 5.06
N PHE A 15 6.44 5.23 5.77
CA PHE A 15 6.11 5.63 7.15
C PHE A 15 6.38 4.51 8.15
N ARG A 16 7.44 3.73 7.99
CA ARG A 16 7.63 2.49 8.77
C ARG A 16 8.29 2.72 10.13
N LYS A 17 9.13 3.74 10.29
CA LYS A 17 9.84 4.08 11.53
C LYS A 17 9.22 5.34 12.15
N ALA A 18 9.23 5.43 13.48
CA ALA A 18 8.67 6.57 14.19
C ALA A 18 9.22 7.93 13.69
N HIS A 19 10.49 7.98 13.27
CA HIS A 19 11.07 9.21 12.74
C HIS A 19 10.54 9.64 11.37
N ASP A 20 9.89 8.74 10.63
CA ASP A 20 9.33 9.04 9.30
C ASP A 20 8.15 10.02 9.40
N VAL A 21 7.45 10.01 10.53
CA VAL A 21 6.35 10.93 10.87
C VAL A 21 6.77 12.06 11.81
N ASN A 22 8.08 12.31 11.97
CA ASN A 22 8.55 13.44 12.77
C ASN A 22 8.06 14.77 12.17
N GLU A 23 7.24 15.48 12.93
CA GLU A 23 6.68 16.76 12.54
C GLU A 23 7.74 17.87 12.60
N ARG A 24 7.82 18.67 11.54
CA ARG A 24 8.60 19.92 11.52
C ARG A 24 7.74 21.16 11.71
N SER A 25 6.52 21.15 11.18
CA SER A 25 5.59 22.27 11.33
C SER A 25 4.16 21.79 11.16
N ARG A 26 3.24 22.46 11.85
CA ARG A 26 1.81 22.17 11.82
C ARG A 26 1.05 23.48 11.66
N ALA A 27 0.15 23.54 10.68
CA ALA A 27 -0.64 24.74 10.41
C ALA A 27 -2.05 24.39 9.90
N ARG A 28 -3.07 25.12 10.36
CA ARG A 28 -4.42 25.01 9.82
C ARG A 28 -4.48 25.73 8.47
N LEU A 29 -4.99 25.06 7.45
CA LEU A 29 -5.15 25.64 6.12
C LEU A 29 -6.22 26.73 6.13
N LYS A 30 -5.96 27.83 5.42
CA LYS A 30 -6.97 28.85 5.14
C LYS A 30 -8.01 28.30 4.17
N ASN A 31 -9.22 28.83 4.20
CA ASN A 31 -10.29 28.40 3.30
C ASN A 31 -9.91 28.50 1.81
N SER A 32 -9.08 29.48 1.43
CA SER A 32 -8.57 29.61 0.05
C SER A 32 -7.60 28.49 -0.33
N GLU A 33 -6.72 28.06 0.58
CA GLU A 33 -5.79 26.96 0.39
C GLU A 33 -6.53 25.61 0.34
N LEU A 34 -7.52 25.44 1.24
CA LEU A 34 -8.36 24.25 1.27
C LEU A 34 -9.14 24.06 -0.02
N LYS A 35 -9.72 25.13 -0.59
CA LYS A 35 -10.40 25.08 -1.89
C LYS A 35 -9.44 24.68 -3.02
N LYS A 36 -8.20 25.18 -3.00
CA LYS A 36 -7.16 24.81 -3.99
C LYS A 36 -6.76 23.34 -3.86
N LEU A 37 -6.53 22.86 -2.63
CA LEU A 37 -6.21 21.46 -2.37
C LEU A 37 -7.33 20.53 -2.87
N ARG A 38 -8.58 20.86 -2.56
CA ARG A 38 -9.74 20.09 -3.04
C ARG A 38 -9.85 20.10 -4.56
N GLY A 39 -9.60 21.24 -5.22
CA GLY A 39 -9.56 21.31 -6.68
C GLY A 39 -8.52 20.36 -7.27
N ALA A 40 -7.30 20.36 -6.71
CA ALA A 40 -6.24 19.46 -7.14
C ALA A 40 -6.60 17.98 -6.93
N LEU A 41 -7.21 17.62 -5.79
CA LEU A 41 -7.67 16.25 -5.54
C LEU A 41 -8.77 15.81 -6.52
N CYS A 42 -9.72 16.69 -6.84
CA CYS A 42 -10.77 16.40 -7.81
C CYS A 42 -10.20 16.20 -9.22
N GLU A 43 -9.22 17.01 -9.63
CA GLU A 43 -8.54 16.89 -10.91
C GLU A 43 -7.70 15.61 -10.99
N GLU A 44 -6.93 15.31 -9.94
CA GLU A 44 -6.01 14.18 -9.91
C GLU A 44 -6.73 12.82 -9.85
N PHE A 45 -7.81 12.72 -9.08
CA PHE A 45 -8.54 11.46 -8.88
C PHE A 45 -9.84 11.37 -9.68
N GLY A 46 -10.22 12.40 -10.44
CA GLY A 46 -11.47 12.41 -11.22
C GLY A 46 -12.74 12.39 -10.36
N VAL A 47 -12.65 12.82 -9.10
CA VAL A 47 -13.73 12.76 -8.11
C VAL A 47 -14.56 14.06 -8.15
N SER A 48 -15.87 13.94 -8.01
CA SER A 48 -16.77 15.09 -8.03
C SER A 48 -16.55 16.03 -6.83
N GLN A 49 -16.98 17.29 -6.97
CA GLN A 49 -16.93 18.24 -5.86
C GLN A 49 -17.80 17.83 -4.67
N ASP A 50 -18.89 17.09 -4.90
CA ASP A 50 -19.82 16.65 -3.86
C ASP A 50 -19.28 15.46 -3.07
N GLU A 51 -18.63 14.51 -3.74
CA GLU A 51 -17.85 13.47 -3.07
C GLU A 51 -16.71 14.09 -2.25
N MET A 52 -15.99 15.06 -2.83
CA MET A 52 -14.93 15.77 -2.10
C MET A 52 -15.46 16.59 -0.92
N ASN A 53 -16.66 17.17 -1.02
CA ASN A 53 -17.35 17.84 0.09
C ASN A 53 -17.65 16.87 1.23
N SER A 54 -18.07 15.65 0.90
CA SER A 54 -18.35 14.59 1.87
C SER A 54 -17.06 14.05 2.50
N LEU A 55 -15.97 14.03 1.71
CA LEU A 55 -14.66 13.55 2.15
C LEU A 55 -13.95 14.53 3.08
N MET A 56 -13.92 15.80 2.65
CA MET A 56 -13.17 16.89 3.27
C MET A 56 -14.04 18.16 3.33
N PRO A 57 -14.96 18.23 4.30
CA PRO A 57 -15.86 19.37 4.44
C PRO A 57 -15.09 20.66 4.77
N VAL A 58 -15.40 21.77 4.09
CA VAL A 58 -14.74 23.07 4.34
C VAL A 58 -14.94 23.54 5.78
N LYS A 59 -16.13 23.29 6.34
CA LYS A 59 -16.54 23.71 7.69
C LYS A 59 -15.64 23.12 8.78
N ASP A 60 -15.18 21.89 8.60
CA ASP A 60 -14.39 21.18 9.60
C ASP A 60 -12.94 21.68 9.56
N GLY A 61 -12.48 22.06 8.36
CA GLY A 61 -11.14 22.55 8.12
C GLY A 61 -10.10 21.43 8.15
N VAL A 62 -8.91 21.77 7.67
CA VAL A 62 -7.81 20.81 7.49
C VAL A 62 -6.53 21.37 8.09
N VAL A 63 -5.77 20.52 8.76
CA VAL A 63 -4.46 20.84 9.32
C VAL A 63 -3.41 20.19 8.43
N ALA A 64 -2.49 20.98 7.89
CA ALA A 64 -1.32 20.50 7.19
C ALA A 64 -0.16 20.31 8.18
N VAL A 65 0.35 19.09 8.24
CA VAL A 65 1.52 18.71 9.04
C VAL A 65 2.67 18.41 8.07
N LYS A 66 3.72 19.22 8.12
CA LYS A 66 4.93 19.00 7.32
C LYS A 66 5.90 18.14 8.10
N LEU A 67 6.26 17.02 7.52
CA LEU A 67 7.19 16.04 8.11
C LEU A 67 8.65 16.40 7.79
N ALA A 68 9.59 15.80 8.52
CA ALA A 68 11.02 15.92 8.26
C ALA A 68 11.42 15.47 6.85
N SER A 69 10.66 14.53 6.26
CA SER A 69 10.81 14.04 4.89
C SER A 69 10.33 15.02 3.80
N LYS A 70 9.89 16.23 4.18
CA LYS A 70 9.23 17.25 3.33
C LYS A 70 7.81 16.92 2.88
N THR A 71 7.37 15.70 3.15
CA THR A 71 5.99 15.25 2.96
C THR A 71 5.03 16.07 3.78
N VAL A 72 3.86 16.37 3.21
CA VAL A 72 2.80 17.09 3.91
C VAL A 72 1.64 16.14 4.13
N VAL A 73 1.25 15.92 5.38
CA VAL A 73 0.07 15.14 5.74
C VAL A 73 -1.08 16.10 6.02
N TYR A 74 -2.23 15.87 5.40
CA TYR A 74 -3.45 16.64 5.59
C TYR A 74 -4.37 15.92 6.56
N LEU A 75 -4.51 16.45 7.77
CA LEU A 75 -5.35 15.93 8.83
C LEU A 75 -6.72 16.61 8.82
N HIS A 76 -7.77 15.83 9.06
CA HIS A 76 -9.08 16.37 9.42
C HIS A 76 -8.97 17.11 10.75
N ALA A 77 -9.30 18.41 10.80
CA ALA A 77 -8.98 19.22 11.99
C ALA A 77 -9.69 18.76 13.27
N PRO A 78 -10.99 18.37 13.26
CA PRO A 78 -11.67 17.89 14.47
C PRO A 78 -11.17 16.54 14.98
N SER A 79 -11.01 15.54 14.11
CA SER A 79 -10.67 14.17 14.51
C SER A 79 -9.17 13.88 14.51
N GLN A 80 -8.36 14.79 13.98
CA GLN A 80 -6.93 14.61 13.72
C GLN A 80 -6.60 13.41 12.81
N THR A 81 -7.59 12.84 12.12
CA THR A 81 -7.40 11.69 11.24
C THR A 81 -6.69 12.11 9.95
N PRO A 82 -5.61 11.43 9.53
CA PRO A 82 -5.01 11.63 8.22
C PRO A 82 -6.02 11.37 7.11
N LEU A 83 -6.11 12.30 6.16
CA LEU A 83 -6.97 12.18 4.98
C LEU A 83 -6.11 11.90 3.75
N PHE A 84 -5.15 12.79 3.47
CA PHE A 84 -4.26 12.69 2.30
C PHE A 84 -2.83 13.00 2.71
N PHE A 85 -1.86 12.61 1.89
CA PHE A 85 -0.48 13.07 2.00
C PHE A 85 0.09 13.49 0.64
N ASP A 86 0.91 14.54 0.63
CA ASP A 86 1.67 15.00 -0.52
C ASP A 86 3.12 14.53 -0.39
N LYS A 87 3.49 13.51 -1.19
CA LYS A 87 4.82 12.92 -1.22
C LYS A 87 5.84 13.96 -1.71
N GLY A 88 6.71 14.39 -0.81
CA GLY A 88 7.74 15.40 -1.11
C GLY A 88 7.24 16.84 -1.22
N GLY A 89 5.95 17.12 -1.01
CA GLY A 89 5.39 18.47 -0.97
C GLY A 89 5.33 19.16 -2.34
N ARG A 90 5.16 18.38 -3.41
CA ARG A 90 5.18 18.85 -4.80
C ARG A 90 3.88 18.50 -5.54
N LYS A 91 2.75 18.44 -4.81
CA LYS A 91 1.44 18.02 -5.31
C LYS A 91 1.41 16.58 -5.83
N ASP A 92 2.21 15.69 -5.24
CA ASP A 92 2.09 14.26 -5.50
C ASP A 92 1.18 13.67 -4.41
N LEU A 93 -0.13 13.84 -4.59
CA LEU A 93 -1.12 13.57 -3.54
C LEU A 93 -1.51 12.09 -3.55
N TYR A 94 -1.68 11.52 -2.35
CA TYR A 94 -2.18 10.16 -2.17
C TYR A 94 -3.27 10.16 -1.10
N PRO A 95 -4.36 9.41 -1.29
CA PRO A 95 -5.31 9.15 -0.23
C PRO A 95 -4.66 8.24 0.83
N THR A 96 -5.03 8.45 2.08
CA THR A 96 -4.69 7.52 3.17
C THR A 96 -5.65 6.33 3.18
N LEU A 97 -5.29 5.28 3.91
CA LEU A 97 -6.18 4.14 4.11
C LEU A 97 -7.52 4.54 4.75
N PHE A 98 -7.55 5.60 5.57
CA PHE A 98 -8.80 6.09 6.17
C PHE A 98 -9.79 6.64 5.14
N ILE A 99 -9.30 7.26 4.06
CA ILE A 99 -10.14 7.69 2.92
C ILE A 99 -10.59 6.46 2.15
N LEU A 100 -9.66 5.57 1.82
CA LEU A 100 -9.93 4.37 1.04
C LEU A 100 -10.92 3.43 1.75
N TRP A 101 -10.90 3.32 3.08
CA TRP A 101 -11.89 2.55 3.83
C TRP A 101 -13.27 3.19 3.90
N ARG A 102 -13.37 4.50 3.63
CA ARG A 102 -14.67 5.16 3.51
C ARG A 102 -15.18 5.14 2.06
N PHE A 103 -14.27 5.21 1.10
CA PHE A 103 -14.54 5.22 -0.33
C PHE A 103 -13.50 4.34 -1.07
N PRO A 104 -13.68 3.01 -1.11
CA PRO A 104 -12.72 2.10 -1.73
C PRO A 104 -12.52 2.36 -3.23
N ALA A 105 -13.56 2.85 -3.91
CA ALA A 105 -13.52 3.20 -5.33
C ALA A 105 -12.67 4.44 -5.67
N PHE A 106 -12.09 5.11 -4.66
CA PHE A 106 -11.26 6.30 -4.87
C PHE A 106 -9.95 6.01 -5.61
N LEU A 107 -9.43 4.77 -5.51
CA LEU A 107 -8.31 4.30 -6.32
C LEU A 107 -8.63 2.93 -6.91
N PRO A 108 -8.17 2.64 -8.15
CA PRO A 108 -8.27 1.29 -8.69
C PRO A 108 -7.43 0.32 -7.85
N PRO A 109 -7.94 -0.89 -7.58
CA PRO A 109 -7.22 -1.91 -6.81
C PRO A 109 -6.18 -2.65 -7.65
N LEU A 110 -5.21 -3.23 -6.94
CA LEU A 110 -4.42 -4.40 -7.30
C LEU A 110 -4.76 -5.53 -6.32
N PHE A 111 -5.15 -6.68 -6.83
CA PHE A 111 -5.53 -7.83 -6.02
C PHE A 111 -4.33 -8.72 -5.72
N THR A 112 -4.20 -9.16 -4.48
CA THR A 112 -3.12 -10.03 -4.02
C THR A 112 -3.61 -11.15 -3.12
N HIS A 113 -2.83 -12.23 -3.00
CA HIS A 113 -3.16 -13.34 -2.12
C HIS A 113 -2.98 -12.97 -0.64
N CYS A 114 -3.79 -13.59 0.23
CA CYS A 114 -3.70 -13.39 1.68
C CYS A 114 -2.29 -13.72 2.22
N GLY A 115 -1.59 -14.70 1.65
CA GLY A 115 -0.22 -15.08 2.02
C GLY A 115 0.84 -13.99 1.77
N VAL A 116 0.59 -13.07 0.83
CA VAL A 116 1.49 -11.95 0.51
C VAL A 116 1.27 -10.77 1.46
N CYS A 117 0.09 -10.64 2.05
CA CYS A 117 -0.31 -9.52 2.89
C CYS A 117 0.67 -9.26 4.07
N PRO A 118 1.15 -10.27 4.82
CA PRO A 118 2.13 -10.04 5.90
C PRO A 118 3.43 -9.41 5.41
N ARG A 119 3.90 -9.75 4.19
CA ARG A 119 5.11 -9.16 3.61
C ARG A 119 4.88 -7.67 3.30
N ILE A 120 3.73 -7.33 2.72
CA ILE A 120 3.34 -5.94 2.40
C ILE A 120 3.17 -5.11 3.67
N VAL A 121 2.45 -5.62 4.68
CA VAL A 121 2.29 -4.99 6.00
C VAL A 121 3.64 -4.83 6.71
N GLY A 122 4.58 -5.73 6.46
CA GLY A 122 5.99 -5.60 6.88
C GLY A 122 6.72 -4.39 6.27
N GLY A 123 6.19 -3.83 5.19
CA GLY A 123 6.71 -2.68 4.46
C GLY A 123 7.40 -3.04 3.13
N ALA A 124 7.20 -4.26 2.62
CA ALA A 124 7.69 -4.67 1.31
C ALA A 124 6.82 -4.11 0.18
N ASP A 125 7.42 -3.96 -1.01
CA ASP A 125 6.69 -3.65 -2.22
C ASP A 125 5.88 -4.85 -2.74
N LEU A 126 4.80 -4.60 -3.49
CA LEU A 126 4.07 -5.68 -4.14
C LEU A 126 4.82 -6.12 -5.39
N MET A 127 5.23 -7.39 -5.38
CA MET A 127 5.84 -8.05 -6.52
C MET A 127 4.76 -8.51 -7.49
N LEU A 128 5.02 -8.42 -8.79
CA LEU A 128 4.08 -8.84 -9.84
C LEU A 128 3.62 -10.31 -9.74
N PRO A 129 4.44 -11.29 -9.29
CA PRO A 129 3.96 -12.66 -9.07
C PRO A 129 2.88 -12.77 -7.99
N GLY A 130 2.80 -11.79 -7.09
CA GLY A 130 1.76 -11.75 -6.06
C GLY A 130 0.46 -11.09 -6.52
N VAL A 131 0.36 -10.67 -7.79
CA VAL A 131 -0.84 -10.05 -8.37
C VAL A 131 -1.69 -11.13 -9.03
N ILE A 132 -2.99 -11.14 -8.71
CA ILE A 132 -3.94 -12.16 -9.18
C ILE A 132 -4.57 -11.72 -10.51
N ALA A 133 -4.13 -12.29 -11.62
CA ALA A 133 -4.57 -11.90 -12.96
C ALA A 133 -6.07 -12.20 -13.18
N ALA A 134 -6.56 -13.37 -12.74
CA ALA A 134 -7.97 -13.74 -12.88
C ALA A 134 -8.92 -12.71 -12.21
N ALA A 135 -8.61 -12.29 -10.99
CA ALA A 135 -9.40 -11.29 -10.26
C ALA A 135 -9.44 -9.95 -11.00
N HIS A 136 -8.31 -9.55 -11.57
CA HIS A 136 -8.17 -8.32 -12.35
C HIS A 136 -9.04 -8.31 -13.61
N GLU A 137 -9.07 -9.42 -14.35
CA GLU A 137 -9.89 -9.57 -15.55
C GLU A 137 -11.38 -9.58 -15.19
N ARG A 138 -11.76 -10.37 -14.18
CA ARG A 138 -13.15 -10.51 -13.73
C ARG A 138 -13.75 -9.21 -13.19
N LEU A 139 -12.97 -8.45 -12.41
CA LEU A 139 -13.44 -7.23 -11.74
C LEU A 139 -13.26 -5.97 -12.61
N GLY A 140 -12.84 -6.12 -13.87
CA GLY A 140 -12.75 -5.00 -14.82
C GLY A 140 -11.56 -4.08 -14.62
N TYR A 141 -10.48 -4.58 -14.03
CA TYR A 141 -9.21 -3.86 -13.84
C TYR A 141 -8.08 -4.52 -14.63
N PRO A 142 -8.16 -4.62 -15.97
CA PRO A 142 -7.19 -5.39 -16.74
C PRO A 142 -5.77 -4.89 -16.53
N LEU A 143 -4.84 -5.82 -16.27
CA LEU A 143 -3.41 -5.50 -16.13
C LEU A 143 -2.84 -4.86 -17.40
N ALA A 144 -3.45 -5.16 -18.56
CA ALA A 144 -3.14 -4.56 -19.86
C ALA A 144 -3.39 -3.03 -19.92
N ALA A 145 -4.15 -2.46 -18.99
CA ALA A 145 -4.40 -1.03 -18.91
C ALA A 145 -3.48 -0.29 -17.90
N LEU A 146 -2.60 -1.00 -17.20
CA LEU A 146 -1.72 -0.41 -16.19
C LEU A 146 -0.72 0.56 -16.81
N ARG A 147 -0.62 1.75 -16.21
CA ARG A 147 0.38 2.75 -16.57
C ARG A 147 1.38 2.95 -15.45
N ARG A 148 2.66 3.10 -15.82
CA ARG A 148 3.70 3.50 -14.89
C ARG A 148 3.36 4.87 -14.28
N GLY A 149 3.58 5.03 -12.98
CA GLY A 149 3.24 6.23 -12.21
C GLY A 149 1.76 6.30 -11.79
N GLU A 150 0.93 5.34 -12.19
CA GLU A 150 -0.47 5.30 -11.77
C GLU A 150 -0.59 4.96 -10.28
N LYS A 151 -1.47 5.67 -9.57
CA LYS A 151 -1.73 5.45 -8.14
C LYS A 151 -2.75 4.33 -7.99
N ARG A 152 -2.39 3.29 -7.24
CA ARG A 152 -3.27 2.13 -6.98
C ARG A 152 -3.28 1.78 -5.50
N CYS A 153 -4.36 1.13 -5.08
CA CYS A 153 -4.45 0.52 -3.76
C CYS A 153 -4.28 -1.00 -3.85
N VAL A 154 -3.86 -1.65 -2.77
CA VAL A 154 -3.75 -3.12 -2.71
C VAL A 154 -4.89 -3.67 -1.88
N MET A 155 -5.61 -4.66 -2.41
CA MET A 155 -6.67 -5.38 -1.72
C MET A 155 -6.32 -6.86 -1.65
N ALA A 156 -6.57 -7.48 -0.50
CA ALA A 156 -6.45 -8.92 -0.35
C ALA A 156 -7.65 -9.61 -0.97
N LEU A 157 -7.44 -10.74 -1.62
CA LEU A 157 -8.53 -11.56 -2.12
C LEU A 157 -9.48 -11.95 -0.97
N GLY A 158 -10.78 -11.77 -1.18
CA GLY A 158 -11.79 -12.00 -0.14
C GLY A 158 -11.93 -10.88 0.90
N ASN A 159 -11.17 -9.78 0.79
CA ASN A 159 -11.37 -8.59 1.63
C ASN A 159 -11.49 -7.31 0.76
N PRO A 160 -12.65 -6.64 0.75
CA PRO A 160 -12.90 -5.48 -0.12
C PRO A 160 -12.19 -4.19 0.36
N MET A 161 -11.51 -4.23 1.50
CA MET A 161 -10.89 -3.07 2.11
C MET A 161 -9.41 -2.98 1.73
N PRO A 162 -8.91 -1.82 1.27
CA PRO A 162 -7.51 -1.67 0.93
C PRO A 162 -6.56 -1.84 2.13
N LEU A 163 -5.46 -2.56 1.93
CA LEU A 163 -4.40 -2.71 2.94
C LEU A 163 -3.19 -1.81 2.72
N ALA A 164 -3.00 -1.34 1.49
CA ALA A 164 -1.90 -0.45 1.14
C ALA A 164 -2.24 0.48 -0.03
N VAL A 165 -1.44 1.52 -0.20
CA VAL A 165 -1.49 2.44 -1.35
C VAL A 165 -0.06 2.70 -1.86
N GLY A 166 0.06 2.82 -3.17
CA GLY A 166 1.34 2.94 -3.84
C GLY A 166 1.25 3.46 -5.26
N GLU A 167 2.40 3.40 -5.93
CA GLU A 167 2.61 3.87 -7.29
C GLU A 167 3.10 2.71 -8.17
N VAL A 168 2.52 2.55 -9.36
CA VAL A 168 2.87 1.49 -10.31
C VAL A 168 4.25 1.76 -10.92
N LEU A 169 5.13 0.76 -10.85
CA LEU A 169 6.50 0.89 -11.34
C LEU A 169 6.70 0.44 -12.80
N LYS A 170 5.80 -0.42 -13.30
CA LYS A 170 5.87 -1.03 -14.63
C LYS A 170 4.54 -0.88 -15.36
N ASP A 171 4.59 -0.53 -16.63
CA ASP A 171 3.38 -0.50 -17.46
C ASP A 171 3.03 -1.89 -18.01
N ALA A 172 1.87 -1.98 -18.68
CA ALA A 172 1.39 -3.21 -19.30
C ALA A 172 2.39 -3.86 -20.27
N SER A 173 3.17 -3.07 -21.01
CA SER A 173 4.15 -3.59 -21.96
C SER A 173 5.32 -4.25 -21.25
N GLU A 174 5.82 -3.63 -20.19
CA GLU A 174 6.86 -4.18 -19.34
C GLU A 174 6.39 -5.43 -18.58
N ILE A 175 5.14 -5.44 -18.11
CA ILE A 175 4.54 -6.59 -17.42
C ILE A 175 4.44 -7.78 -18.37
N SER A 176 3.97 -7.57 -19.59
CA SER A 176 3.85 -8.61 -20.62
C SER A 176 5.20 -9.22 -20.99
N VAL A 177 6.23 -8.38 -21.20
CA VAL A 177 7.58 -8.86 -21.52
C VAL A 177 8.23 -9.62 -20.37
N THR A 178 8.00 -9.18 -19.13
CA THR A 178 8.64 -9.79 -17.96
C THR A 178 7.90 -11.01 -17.41
N GLY A 179 6.70 -11.31 -17.93
CA GLY A 179 5.88 -12.44 -17.48
C GLY A 179 5.55 -12.34 -16.00
N LEU A 180 5.04 -11.17 -15.56
CA LEU A 180 4.72 -10.89 -14.16
C LEU A 180 5.91 -11.02 -13.19
N ARG A 181 7.14 -10.68 -13.60
CA ARG A 181 8.31 -10.73 -12.70
C ARG A 181 8.78 -9.35 -12.22
N GLY A 182 9.27 -9.30 -10.98
CA GLY A 182 9.84 -8.11 -10.36
C GLY A 182 8.81 -7.24 -9.63
N LYS A 183 9.21 -6.01 -9.26
CA LYS A 183 8.35 -5.09 -8.50
C LYS A 183 7.25 -4.52 -9.40
N GLY A 184 6.00 -4.64 -8.96
CA GLY A 184 4.83 -4.10 -9.66
C GLY A 184 4.37 -2.77 -9.08
N LEU A 185 4.23 -2.70 -7.76
CA LEU A 185 3.75 -1.51 -7.05
C LEU A 185 4.74 -1.13 -5.93
N GLN A 186 5.21 0.11 -5.94
CA GLN A 186 5.96 0.68 -4.83
C GLN A 186 5.00 1.13 -3.74
N ILE A 187 5.15 0.59 -2.52
CA ILE A 187 4.25 0.89 -1.42
C ILE A 187 4.70 2.18 -0.72
N HIS A 188 3.75 3.08 -0.49
CA HIS A 188 3.99 4.35 0.20
C HIS A 188 3.34 4.37 1.57
N HIS A 189 2.14 3.86 1.70
CA HIS A 189 1.43 3.79 2.97
C HIS A 189 0.70 2.45 3.09
N VAL A 190 0.77 1.85 4.27
CA VAL A 190 0.26 0.50 4.54
C VAL A 190 -0.37 0.43 5.93
N PHE A 191 -1.28 -0.51 6.10
CA PHE A 191 -1.89 -0.80 7.39
C PHE A 191 -0.81 -1.10 8.44
N GLY A 192 -0.95 -0.52 9.63
CA GLY A 192 0.00 -0.71 10.72
C GLY A 192 1.30 0.10 10.61
N ASP A 193 1.44 1.00 9.63
CA ASP A 193 2.54 1.95 9.59
C ASP A 193 2.33 3.15 10.53
N GLN A 194 3.32 4.04 10.61
CA GLN A 194 3.27 5.18 11.52
C GLN A 194 2.29 6.25 11.07
N LEU A 195 2.00 6.37 9.76
CA LEU A 195 0.97 7.29 9.27
C LEU A 195 -0.43 6.77 9.63
N TYR A 196 -0.64 5.45 9.55
CA TYR A 196 -1.82 4.78 10.10
C TYR A 196 -1.90 5.05 11.61
N GLY A 197 -0.80 4.93 12.34
CA GLY A 197 -0.72 5.22 13.77
C GLY A 197 -1.01 6.69 14.17
N MET A 198 -0.95 7.64 13.24
CA MET A 198 -1.40 9.03 13.48
C MET A 198 -2.94 9.14 13.53
N GLY A 199 -3.65 8.19 12.93
CA GLY A 199 -5.10 8.17 12.92
C GLY A 199 -5.70 7.57 14.19
N ASN A 200 -6.97 7.89 14.42
CA ASN A 200 -7.74 7.42 15.57
C ASN A 200 -8.96 6.61 15.11
N ARG A 201 -8.76 5.65 14.20
CA ARG A 201 -9.84 4.81 13.67
C ARG A 201 -9.46 3.34 13.75
N GLU A 202 -10.41 2.56 14.23
CA GLU A 202 -10.28 1.11 14.28
C GLU A 202 -10.14 0.52 12.87
N PRO A 203 -9.38 -0.58 12.74
CA PRO A 203 -9.27 -1.28 11.47
C PRO A 203 -10.61 -1.90 11.05
N PRO A 204 -10.86 -2.07 9.74
CA PRO A 204 -12.02 -2.81 9.23
C PRO A 204 -12.01 -4.29 9.63
N GLU A 205 -13.13 -4.97 9.41
CA GLU A 205 -13.22 -6.41 9.62
C GLU A 205 -12.16 -7.18 8.81
N GLY A 206 -11.55 -8.19 9.43
CA GLY A 206 -10.48 -9.00 8.84
C GLY A 206 -9.08 -8.37 8.92
N PHE A 207 -8.91 -7.16 9.44
CA PHE A 207 -7.60 -6.53 9.62
C PHE A 207 -7.06 -6.78 11.02
N GLU A 208 -6.11 -7.70 11.13
CA GLU A 208 -5.44 -8.07 12.37
C GLU A 208 -3.97 -7.61 12.36
N PRO A 209 -3.31 -7.44 13.53
CA PRO A 209 -1.90 -7.09 13.56
C PRO A 209 -1.03 -8.05 12.72
N GLY A 210 -0.53 -7.55 11.59
CA GLY A 210 0.32 -8.30 10.67
C GLY A 210 -0.40 -9.22 9.68
N ARG A 211 -1.74 -9.29 9.68
CA ARG A 211 -2.52 -10.17 8.79
C ARG A 211 -3.78 -9.48 8.26
N VAL A 212 -4.20 -9.88 7.07
CA VAL A 212 -5.49 -9.50 6.49
C VAL A 212 -6.21 -10.79 6.13
N LEU A 213 -7.38 -11.00 6.74
CA LEU A 213 -8.21 -12.17 6.57
C LEU A 213 -9.31 -11.88 5.54
N PRO A 214 -9.70 -12.90 4.75
CA PRO A 214 -10.87 -12.80 3.90
C PRO A 214 -12.14 -12.81 4.76
N ILE A 215 -13.09 -11.97 4.39
CA ILE A 215 -14.43 -11.87 4.99
C ILE A 215 -15.53 -12.21 3.97
N THR A 216 -15.17 -12.35 2.70
CA THR A 216 -16.06 -12.82 1.62
C THR A 216 -15.56 -14.13 1.04
N GLU A 217 -16.45 -14.85 0.37
CA GLU A 217 -16.09 -16.03 -0.39
C GLU A 217 -15.06 -15.69 -1.47
N ILE A 218 -14.12 -16.62 -1.65
CA ILE A 218 -13.06 -16.54 -2.67
C ILE A 218 -13.36 -17.60 -3.71
N LEU A 219 -13.26 -17.25 -4.99
CA LEU A 219 -13.52 -18.19 -6.07
C LEU A 219 -12.31 -19.13 -6.31
N PRO A 220 -12.51 -20.39 -6.73
CA PRO A 220 -11.44 -21.38 -6.85
C PRO A 220 -10.33 -21.01 -7.84
N ASP A 221 -10.68 -20.35 -8.94
CA ASP A 221 -9.77 -19.85 -9.97
C ASP A 221 -8.82 -18.76 -9.43
N GLU A 222 -9.30 -17.93 -8.51
CA GLU A 222 -8.49 -16.88 -7.88
C GLU A 222 -7.56 -17.42 -6.77
N GLN A 223 -7.88 -18.58 -6.20
CA GLN A 223 -7.02 -19.26 -5.22
C GLN A 223 -5.82 -19.96 -5.88
N ALA A 224 -6.04 -20.59 -7.04
CA ALA A 224 -5.06 -21.43 -7.71
C ALA A 224 -3.83 -20.67 -8.26
N GLU A 225 -3.93 -19.35 -8.51
CA GLU A 225 -2.83 -18.55 -9.06
C GLU A 225 -1.69 -18.26 -8.06
N GLY A 226 -1.82 -18.68 -6.79
CA GLY A 226 -0.93 -18.27 -5.70
C GLY A 226 -0.21 -19.37 -4.92
N GLU A 227 -0.34 -20.64 -5.32
CA GLU A 227 0.19 -21.79 -4.53
C GLU A 227 1.66 -22.15 -4.83
N ASP A 228 2.35 -21.46 -5.75
CA ASP A 228 3.67 -21.89 -6.24
C ASP A 228 4.93 -21.27 -5.54
N ASP A 229 4.82 -20.58 -4.39
CA ASP A 229 5.99 -19.96 -3.69
C ASP A 229 6.37 -20.57 -2.33
N ASP A 230 5.97 -21.82 -2.02
CA ASP A 230 6.57 -22.58 -0.91
C ASP A 230 7.74 -23.45 -1.41
N GLY A 231 8.76 -22.78 -1.96
CA GLY A 231 10.08 -23.34 -2.18
C GLY A 231 10.98 -23.19 -0.95
N ASP A 232 10.56 -23.71 0.21
CA ASP A 232 11.43 -23.86 1.37
C ASP A 232 12.43 -24.99 1.11
N GLY A 233 13.57 -24.62 0.53
CA GLY A 233 14.76 -25.46 0.50
C GLY A 233 15.41 -25.49 1.88
N GLY A 234 15.11 -26.51 2.68
CA GLY A 234 15.89 -26.72 3.91
C GLY A 234 15.42 -27.83 4.85
N GLN A 235 15.85 -29.08 4.60
CA GLN A 235 16.38 -30.05 5.59
C GLN A 235 16.51 -31.44 4.91
N GLY A 236 17.57 -32.22 5.07
CA GLY A 236 18.71 -32.12 5.95
C GLY A 236 19.75 -33.18 5.60
N GLY A 237 20.97 -32.96 6.08
CA GLY A 237 22.10 -33.89 5.98
C GLY A 237 23.17 -33.42 6.94
N ALA A 238 22.82 -33.39 8.23
CA ALA A 238 23.78 -33.17 9.29
C ALA A 238 24.77 -34.34 9.33
N ALA A 239 26.05 -34.02 9.25
CA ALA A 239 27.13 -34.88 9.66
C ALA A 239 27.23 -34.84 11.19
N GLU A 240 27.22 -36.01 11.83
CA GLU A 240 28.15 -36.44 12.87
C GLU A 240 27.67 -37.79 13.42
N GLU A 241 28.55 -38.79 13.42
CA GLU A 241 28.81 -39.61 14.61
C GLU A 241 30.10 -40.40 14.36
N GLY A 242 31.11 -40.09 15.17
CA GLY A 242 32.34 -40.85 15.29
C GLY A 242 32.23 -41.88 16.42
N GLU A 243 32.97 -42.98 16.20
CA GLU A 243 33.68 -43.84 17.16
C GLU A 243 32.90 -44.62 18.25
N GLY A 244 33.10 -45.96 18.26
CA GLY A 244 32.70 -46.86 19.34
C GLY A 244 32.96 -48.34 19.02
N GLU A 245 34.07 -48.85 19.56
CA GLU A 245 34.66 -50.20 19.59
C GLU A 245 33.72 -51.44 19.67
N GLY A 246 34.22 -52.59 19.14
CA GLY A 246 33.85 -53.93 19.62
C GLY A 246 33.94 -55.07 18.61
N GLU A 247 35.14 -55.64 18.39
CA GLU A 247 35.54 -57.06 18.63
C GLU A 247 36.94 -57.35 18.07
#